data_AF-A0A7S2MB14-F1
#
_entry.id   AF-A0A7S2MB14-F1
#
_cell.length_a   1.000
_cell.length_b   1.000
_cell.length_c   1.000
_cell.angle_alpha   90.00
_cell.angle_beta   90.00
_cell.angle_gamma   90.00
#
_symmetry.space_group_name_H-M   'P 1'
#
loop_
_entity.id
_entity.type
_entity.pdbx_description
1 polymer ?
#
loop_
_entity_poly.entity_id
_entity_poly.type
_entity_poly.pdbx_seq_one_letter_code
_entity_poly.pdbx_strand_id
1 'polypeptide(L)'
;QRNHRQQHEQKCKKRAAELRDEILFQQPENSCYGDCPICCLPLPPKRRKKVLQTCCSTVICDGCCYANKLRKGMNDIKCPFCRHPLPATTAEAKANQMKRIEVNDPVAIRQMGADCCKKMKFDTAFQYLTKAAELGDIVAHYLLSVMHKNGEVGEKDEIKRVYHLEEAAIGGHPEARYELGMIEFGIGMERMDRAIKHWMIGANLGDEQS
;
A
#
# COMPACT_ATOMS: atom_id res chain seq x y z
N GLN A 1 4.85 -10.85 45.24
CA GLN A 1 4.56 -9.80 44.24
C GLN A 1 5.02 -10.13 42.80
N ARG A 2 6.06 -10.93 42.56
CA ARG A 2 6.49 -11.31 41.18
C ARG A 2 5.44 -12.10 40.36
N ASN A 3 4.67 -12.99 41.00
CA ASN A 3 3.62 -13.76 40.31
C ASN A 3 2.48 -12.88 39.77
N HIS A 4 2.13 -11.80 40.46
CA HIS A 4 1.10 -10.86 39.99
C HIS A 4 1.57 -10.08 38.75
N ARG A 5 2.86 -9.72 38.69
CA ARG A 5 3.45 -9.03 37.52
C ARG A 5 3.45 -9.91 36.28
N GLN A 6 3.80 -11.19 36.41
CA GLN A 6 3.77 -12.14 35.28
C GLN A 6 2.35 -12.39 34.77
N GLN A 7 1.39 -12.56 35.68
CA GLN A 7 -0.03 -12.72 35.30
C GLN A 7 -0.58 -11.46 34.63
N HIS A 8 -0.22 -10.27 35.12
CA HIS A 8 -0.59 -9.00 34.49
C HIS A 8 0.04 -8.88 33.08
N GLU A 9 1.32 -9.20 32.93
CA GLU A 9 2.01 -9.18 31.64
C GLU A 9 1.36 -10.12 30.61
N GLN A 10 1.01 -11.34 31.02
CA GLN A 10 0.29 -12.30 30.15
C GLN A 10 -1.08 -11.76 29.74
N LYS A 11 -1.84 -11.18 30.67
CA LYS A 11 -3.14 -10.55 30.37
C LYS A 11 -3.00 -9.39 29.40
N CYS A 12 -1.98 -8.53 29.58
CA CYS A 12 -1.70 -7.43 28.65
C CYS A 12 -1.34 -7.92 27.24
N LYS A 13 -0.48 -8.94 27.12
CA LYS A 13 -0.13 -9.53 25.82
C LYS A 13 -1.35 -10.14 25.13
N LYS A 14 -2.20 -10.84 25.88
CA LYS A 14 -3.46 -11.39 25.36
C LYS A 14 -4.36 -10.27 24.85
N ARG A 15 -4.58 -9.22 25.64
CA ARG A 15 -5.43 -8.09 25.23
C ARG A 15 -4.87 -7.34 24.02
N ALA A 16 -3.55 -7.18 23.94
CA ALA A 16 -2.91 -6.56 22.78
C ALA A 16 -3.13 -7.38 21.49
N ALA A 17 -3.04 -8.71 21.57
CA ALA A 17 -3.34 -9.59 20.45
C ALA A 17 -4.82 -9.54 20.03
N GLU A 18 -5.75 -9.50 20.99
CA GLU A 18 -7.18 -9.32 20.72
C GLU A 18 -7.46 -7.98 20.02
N LEU A 19 -6.91 -6.87 20.53
CA LEU A 19 -7.05 -5.55 19.91
C LEU A 19 -6.47 -5.51 18.50
N ARG A 20 -5.32 -6.17 18.29
CA ARG A 20 -4.70 -6.28 16.98
C ARG A 20 -5.59 -7.04 16.00
N ASP A 21 -6.24 -8.11 16.47
CA ASP A 21 -7.18 -8.90 15.67
C ASP A 21 -8.47 -8.12 15.34
N GLU A 22 -9.00 -7.38 16.32
CA GLU A 22 -10.14 -6.46 16.13
C GLU A 22 -9.84 -5.43 15.03
N ILE A 23 -8.65 -4.81 15.07
CA ILE A 23 -8.20 -3.85 14.04
C ILE A 23 -8.00 -4.55 12.69
N LEU A 24 -7.38 -5.73 12.68
CA LEU A 24 -7.11 -6.48 11.46
C LEU A 24 -8.41 -6.80 10.72
N PHE A 25 -9.48 -7.17 11.41
CA PHE A 25 -10.76 -7.52 10.76
C PHE A 25 -11.77 -6.38 10.67
N GLN A 26 -11.39 -5.16 11.03
CA GLN A 26 -12.20 -3.99 10.75
C GLN A 26 -12.21 -3.72 9.24
N GLN A 27 -13.40 -3.49 8.68
CA GLN A 27 -13.54 -3.03 7.29
C GLN A 27 -12.96 -1.62 7.18
N PRO A 28 -11.94 -1.37 6.35
CA PRO A 28 -11.43 -0.03 6.15
C PRO A 28 -12.42 0.79 5.32
N GLU A 29 -12.52 2.09 5.64
CA GLU A 29 -13.43 3.03 4.97
C GLU A 29 -13.12 3.15 3.48
N ASN A 30 -11.82 3.18 3.15
CA ASN A 30 -11.30 3.35 1.81
C ASN A 30 -10.21 2.29 1.51
N SER A 31 -9.92 2.10 0.23
CA SER A 31 -8.74 1.31 -0.17
C SER A 31 -7.44 2.04 0.20
N CYS A 32 -6.31 1.33 0.08
CA CYS A 32 -4.97 1.88 0.28
C CYS A 32 -4.61 3.08 -0.63
N TYR A 33 -5.42 3.39 -1.63
CA TYR A 33 -5.27 4.55 -2.50
C TYR A 33 -6.12 5.76 -2.08
N GLY A 34 -7.10 5.58 -1.20
CA GLY A 34 -8.03 6.62 -0.77
C GLY A 34 -9.00 7.07 -1.88
N ASP A 35 -9.48 8.30 -1.75
CA ASP A 35 -10.37 8.94 -2.72
C ASP A 35 -9.62 9.79 -3.72
N CYS A 36 -10.20 9.94 -4.92
CA CYS A 36 -9.67 10.88 -5.90
C CYS A 36 -9.86 12.30 -5.38
N PRO A 37 -8.80 13.12 -5.25
CA PRO A 37 -8.90 14.45 -4.65
C PRO A 37 -9.61 15.49 -5.54
N ILE A 38 -10.06 15.09 -6.74
CA ILE A 38 -10.77 15.97 -7.67
C ILE A 38 -12.27 15.69 -7.66
N CYS A 39 -12.68 14.43 -7.62
CA CYS A 39 -14.10 14.04 -7.67
C CYS A 39 -14.61 13.40 -6.38
N CYS A 40 -13.74 13.21 -5.37
CA CYS A 40 -14.06 12.61 -4.08
C CYS A 40 -14.70 11.21 -4.19
N LEU A 41 -14.40 10.48 -5.26
CA LEU A 41 -14.84 9.10 -5.44
C LEU A 41 -13.69 8.15 -5.08
N PRO A 42 -13.98 6.97 -4.49
CA PRO A 42 -12.98 5.96 -4.18
C PRO A 42 -12.10 5.62 -5.38
N LEU A 43 -10.78 5.63 -5.18
CA LEU A 43 -9.85 5.25 -6.23
C LEU A 43 -9.91 3.73 -6.46
N PRO A 44 -10.07 3.28 -7.72
CA PRO A 44 -10.18 1.85 -8.01
C PRO A 44 -8.86 1.13 -7.71
N PRO A 45 -8.90 -0.11 -7.20
CA PRO A 45 -7.70 -0.88 -6.88
C PRO A 45 -6.87 -1.20 -8.14
N LYS A 46 -7.52 -1.37 -9.29
CA LYS A 46 -6.87 -1.59 -10.59
C LYS A 46 -5.94 -0.45 -10.98
N ARG A 47 -4.64 -0.76 -11.16
CA ARG A 47 -3.59 0.21 -11.55
C ARG A 47 -3.92 1.03 -12.80
N ARG A 48 -4.55 0.43 -13.83
CA ARG A 48 -4.87 1.10 -15.10
C ARG A 48 -5.96 2.17 -15.00
N LYS A 49 -6.72 2.23 -13.89
CA LYS A 49 -7.82 3.17 -13.71
C LYS A 49 -7.44 4.39 -12.86
N LYS A 50 -6.15 4.56 -12.56
CA LYS A 50 -5.59 5.67 -11.78
C LYS A 50 -4.25 6.13 -12.35
N VAL A 51 -3.94 7.42 -12.16
CA VAL A 51 -2.73 8.05 -12.68
C VAL A 51 -2.00 8.75 -11.55
N LEU A 52 -0.72 8.47 -11.39
CA LEU A 52 0.16 9.20 -10.46
C LEU A 52 0.77 10.42 -11.17
N GLN A 53 0.66 11.58 -10.54
CA GLN A 53 1.27 12.83 -11.01
C GLN A 53 2.63 13.02 -10.33
N THR A 54 3.73 13.01 -11.08
CA THR A 54 5.10 13.07 -10.51
C THR A 54 5.45 14.42 -9.87
N CYS A 55 4.77 15.50 -10.27
CA CYS A 55 4.99 16.84 -9.74
C CYS A 55 4.48 17.05 -8.30
N CYS A 56 3.47 16.29 -7.87
CA CYS A 56 2.86 16.43 -6.54
C CYS A 56 2.64 15.10 -5.82
N SER A 57 3.11 13.99 -6.42
CA SER A 57 2.90 12.61 -5.95
C SER A 57 1.44 12.22 -5.73
N THR A 58 0.51 12.94 -6.33
CA THR A 58 -0.92 12.69 -6.12
C THR A 58 -1.43 11.67 -7.12
N VAL A 59 -2.15 10.67 -6.61
CA VAL A 59 -2.89 9.72 -7.41
C VAL A 59 -4.29 10.27 -7.66
N ILE A 60 -4.74 10.25 -8.92
CA ILE A 60 -6.08 10.67 -9.34
C ILE A 60 -6.72 9.58 -10.18
N CYS A 61 -8.05 9.58 -10.28
CA CYS A 61 -8.74 8.63 -11.16
C CYS A 61 -8.49 8.99 -12.63
N ASP A 62 -8.48 7.98 -13.49
CA ASP A 62 -8.27 8.16 -14.92
C ASP A 62 -9.35 9.06 -15.56
N GLY A 63 -10.59 8.99 -15.06
CA GLY A 63 -11.67 9.88 -15.50
C GLY A 63 -11.36 11.37 -15.29
N CYS A 64 -10.85 11.76 -14.12
CA CYS A 64 -10.45 13.15 -13.87
C CYS A 64 -9.22 13.55 -14.71
N CYS A 65 -8.28 12.62 -14.92
CA CYS A 65 -7.13 12.84 -15.80
C CYS A 65 -7.60 13.10 -17.25
N TYR A 66 -8.52 12.28 -17.76
CA TYR A 66 -9.09 12.40 -19.09
C TYR A 66 -9.91 13.68 -19.28
N ALA A 67 -10.79 14.01 -18.32
CA ALA A 67 -11.57 15.24 -18.36
C ALA A 67 -10.68 16.49 -18.40
N ASN A 68 -9.53 16.49 -17.72
CA ASN A 68 -8.57 17.58 -17.80
C ASN A 68 -7.92 17.70 -19.19
N LYS A 69 -7.60 16.58 -19.84
CA LYS A 69 -7.07 16.57 -21.22
C LYS A 69 -8.07 17.17 -22.22
N LEU A 70 -9.36 16.84 -22.07
CA LEU A 70 -10.42 17.36 -22.95
C LEU A 70 -10.60 18.88 -22.81
N ARG A 71 -10.47 19.44 -21.61
CA ARG A 71 -10.70 20.87 -21.36
C ARG A 71 -9.63 21.80 -21.92
N LYS A 72 -8.37 21.35 -22.01
CA LYS A 72 -7.22 22.23 -22.26
C LYS A 72 -6.66 22.18 -23.69
N GLY A 73 -7.14 21.27 -24.53
CA GLY A 73 -6.49 20.98 -25.81
C GLY A 73 -5.09 20.37 -25.61
N MET A 74 -4.46 19.86 -26.67
CA MET A 74 -3.22 19.08 -26.55
C MET A 74 -1.97 19.89 -26.15
N ASN A 75 -2.02 21.23 -26.19
CA ASN A 75 -0.80 22.06 -26.18
C ASN A 75 -0.44 22.72 -24.82
N ASP A 76 -1.31 22.71 -23.80
CA ASP A 76 -1.01 23.25 -22.44
C ASP A 76 -1.57 22.34 -21.34
N ILE A 77 -1.28 21.03 -21.43
CA ILE A 77 -1.75 20.06 -20.44
C ILE A 77 -0.93 20.20 -19.16
N LYS A 78 -1.59 20.72 -18.12
CA LYS A 78 -1.07 20.82 -16.76
C LYS A 78 -1.63 19.71 -15.89
N CYS A 79 -0.91 19.38 -14.82
CA CYS A 79 -1.38 18.50 -13.76
C CYS A 79 -2.78 18.95 -13.31
N PRO A 80 -3.78 18.05 -13.30
CA PRO A 80 -5.15 18.42 -12.94
C PRO A 80 -5.31 18.79 -11.46
N PHE A 81 -4.36 18.38 -10.62
CA PHE A 81 -4.36 18.68 -9.19
C PHE A 81 -3.58 19.97 -8.89
N CYS A 82 -2.26 19.98 -9.08
CA CYS A 82 -1.41 21.11 -8.69
C CYS A 82 -1.17 22.16 -9.79
N ARG A 83 -1.72 21.97 -11.00
CA ARG A 83 -1.55 22.86 -12.17
C ARG A 83 -0.11 23.05 -12.67
N HIS A 84 0.86 22.31 -12.15
CA HIS A 84 2.22 22.29 -12.69
C HIS A 84 2.22 21.71 -14.13
N PRO A 85 3.03 22.22 -15.06
CA PRO A 85 3.20 21.62 -16.38
C PRO A 85 3.53 20.12 -16.28
N LEU A 86 2.92 19.30 -17.14
CA LEU A 86 3.30 17.89 -17.18
C LEU A 86 4.73 17.74 -17.73
N PRO A 87 5.52 16.79 -17.22
CA PRO A 87 6.86 16.55 -17.74
C PRO A 87 6.80 16.08 -19.20
N ALA A 88 7.57 16.73 -20.08
CA ALA A 88 7.69 16.35 -21.48
C ALA A 88 8.62 15.14 -21.66
N THR A 89 9.57 14.96 -20.73
CA THR A 89 10.58 13.90 -20.79
C THR A 89 10.57 13.03 -19.54
N THR A 90 11.10 11.82 -19.66
CA THR A 90 11.31 10.93 -18.50
C THR A 90 12.31 11.51 -17.50
N ALA A 91 13.25 12.34 -17.95
CA ALA A 91 14.21 13.03 -17.10
C ALA A 91 13.51 14.08 -16.22
N GLU A 92 12.62 14.89 -16.80
CA GLU A 92 11.79 15.84 -16.05
C GLU A 92 10.88 15.12 -15.04
N ALA A 93 10.26 14.01 -15.45
CA ALA A 93 9.43 13.22 -14.56
C ALA A 93 10.21 12.69 -13.34
N LYS A 94 11.45 12.23 -13.55
CA LYS A 94 12.37 11.83 -12.48
C LYS A 94 12.80 13.01 -11.62
N ALA A 95 13.12 14.15 -12.21
CA ALA A 95 13.49 15.35 -11.46
C ALA A 95 12.34 15.80 -10.54
N ASN A 96 11.10 15.76 -11.03
CA ASN A 96 9.92 16.03 -10.22
C ASN A 96 9.77 15.02 -9.08
N GLN A 97 9.94 13.73 -9.35
CA GLN A 97 9.93 12.70 -8.32
C GLN A 97 11.01 12.92 -7.25
N MET A 98 12.24 13.27 -7.64
CA MET A 98 13.34 13.53 -6.70
C MET A 98 13.03 14.68 -5.75
N LYS A 99 12.46 15.79 -6.26
CA LYS A 99 11.99 16.91 -5.41
C LYS A 99 10.96 16.46 -4.37
N ARG A 100 10.10 15.49 -4.71
CA ARG A 100 9.13 14.91 -3.77
C ARG A 100 9.79 13.99 -2.75
N ILE A 101 10.80 13.22 -3.15
CA ILE A 101 11.60 12.38 -2.24
C ILE A 101 12.37 13.23 -1.22
N GLU A 102 12.93 14.37 -1.63
CA GLU A 102 13.64 15.31 -0.76
C GLU A 102 12.77 15.84 0.39
N VAL A 103 11.46 16.03 0.14
CA VAL A 103 10.49 16.45 1.16
C VAL A 103 9.80 15.27 1.86
N ASN A 104 10.37 14.06 1.78
CA ASN A 104 9.86 12.83 2.38
C ASN A 104 8.43 12.47 1.98
N ASP A 105 8.07 12.67 0.71
CA ASP A 105 6.77 12.24 0.21
C ASP A 105 6.71 10.70 0.11
N PRO A 106 5.81 10.02 0.87
CA PRO A 106 5.78 8.56 0.97
C PRO A 106 5.54 7.88 -0.38
N VAL A 107 4.65 8.45 -1.20
CA VAL A 107 4.29 7.91 -2.51
C VAL A 107 5.46 8.00 -3.49
N ALA A 108 6.20 9.11 -3.52
CA ALA A 108 7.38 9.25 -4.38
C ALA A 108 8.52 8.32 -3.95
N ILE A 109 8.75 8.19 -2.63
CA ILE A 109 9.73 7.26 -2.05
C ILE A 109 9.37 5.83 -2.42
N ARG A 110 8.10 5.42 -2.27
CA ARG A 110 7.63 4.10 -2.70
C ARG A 110 7.88 3.87 -4.19
N GLN A 111 7.58 4.85 -5.05
CA GLN A 111 7.82 4.70 -6.49
C GLN A 111 9.30 4.47 -6.80
N MET A 112 10.20 5.15 -6.08
CA MET A 112 11.64 4.90 -6.21
C MET A 112 11.99 3.47 -5.79
N GLY A 113 11.46 3.01 -4.66
CA GLY A 113 11.63 1.62 -4.21
C GLY A 113 11.14 0.60 -5.25
N ALA A 114 9.94 0.79 -5.79
CA ALA A 114 9.37 -0.07 -6.83
C ALA A 114 10.21 -0.05 -8.13
N ASP A 115 10.78 1.09 -8.51
CA ASP A 115 11.67 1.19 -9.66
C ASP A 115 13.03 0.50 -9.41
N CYS A 116 13.52 0.51 -8.18
CA CYS A 116 14.67 -0.29 -7.78
C CYS A 116 14.38 -1.80 -7.85
N CYS A 117 13.20 -2.26 -7.41
CA CYS A 117 12.77 -3.66 -7.57
C CYS A 117 12.78 -4.09 -9.06
N LYS A 118 12.23 -3.27 -9.96
CA LYS A 118 12.25 -3.56 -11.42
C LYS A 118 13.67 -3.65 -11.99
N LYS A 119 14.62 -2.96 -11.37
CA LYS A 119 16.04 -2.98 -11.75
C LYS A 119 16.83 -4.03 -10.97
N MET A 120 16.18 -4.87 -10.19
CA MET A 120 16.79 -5.90 -9.33
C MET A 120 17.80 -5.33 -8.31
N LYS A 121 17.61 -4.07 -7.90
CA LYS A 121 18.43 -3.42 -6.86
C LYS A 121 17.73 -3.56 -5.51
N PHE A 122 17.67 -4.78 -5.00
CA PHE A 122 16.81 -5.13 -3.88
C PHE A 122 17.20 -4.44 -2.57
N ASP A 123 18.49 -4.32 -2.23
CA ASP A 123 18.92 -3.62 -1.01
C ASP A 123 18.48 -2.15 -1.00
N THR A 124 18.65 -1.45 -2.14
CA THR A 124 18.21 -0.07 -2.29
C THR A 124 16.68 0.03 -2.30
N ALA A 125 16.00 -0.91 -2.95
CA ALA A 125 14.54 -0.97 -2.94
C ALA A 125 13.99 -1.13 -1.52
N PHE A 126 14.59 -2.03 -0.74
CA PHE A 126 14.24 -2.26 0.65
C PHE A 126 14.34 -0.98 1.46
N GLN A 127 15.47 -0.27 1.39
CA GLN A 127 15.66 1.00 2.11
C GLN A 127 14.58 2.04 1.77
N TYR A 128 14.26 2.23 0.49
CA TYR A 128 13.20 3.15 0.09
C TYR A 128 11.82 2.68 0.57
N LEU A 129 11.51 1.39 0.42
CA LEU A 129 10.19 0.86 0.80
C LEU A 129 10.01 0.87 2.31
N THR A 130 11.03 0.54 3.10
CA THR A 130 11.01 0.68 4.57
C THR A 130 10.74 2.12 4.97
N LYS A 131 11.46 3.08 4.38
CA LYS A 131 11.22 4.51 4.66
C LYS A 131 9.81 4.95 4.26
N ALA A 132 9.27 4.48 3.14
CA ALA A 132 7.91 4.81 2.72
C ALA A 132 6.86 4.21 3.67
N ALA A 133 7.07 2.98 4.13
CA ALA A 133 6.22 2.31 5.11
C ALA A 133 6.22 3.03 6.46
N GLU A 134 7.39 3.45 6.95
CA GLU A 134 7.53 4.27 8.18
C GLU A 134 6.80 5.63 8.06
N LEU A 135 6.67 6.17 6.85
CA LEU A 135 5.91 7.38 6.54
C LEU A 135 4.42 7.10 6.28
N GLY A 136 3.95 5.87 6.48
CA GLY A 136 2.54 5.47 6.37
C GLY A 136 2.09 5.03 4.98
N ASP A 137 2.99 4.76 4.03
CA ASP A 137 2.59 4.22 2.72
C ASP A 137 2.19 2.74 2.85
N ILE A 138 0.88 2.47 2.76
CA ILE A 138 0.29 1.14 2.84
C ILE A 138 0.75 0.22 1.70
N VAL A 139 0.96 0.76 0.49
CA VAL A 139 1.43 -0.03 -0.66
C VAL A 139 2.90 -0.41 -0.48
N ALA A 140 3.69 0.38 0.23
CA ALA A 140 5.07 0.03 0.58
C ALA A 140 5.11 -1.18 1.53
N HIS A 141 4.21 -1.29 2.49
CA HIS A 141 4.06 -2.51 3.30
C HIS A 141 3.79 -3.75 2.42
N TYR A 142 2.85 -3.68 1.47
CA TYR A 142 2.62 -4.79 0.55
C TYR A 142 3.86 -5.15 -0.28
N LEU A 143 4.62 -4.16 -0.77
CA LEU A 143 5.84 -4.44 -1.51
C LEU A 143 6.92 -5.08 -0.63
N LEU A 144 7.06 -4.66 0.63
CA LEU A 144 7.98 -5.29 1.59
C LEU A 144 7.61 -6.75 1.87
N SER A 145 6.31 -7.07 1.96
CA SER A 145 5.90 -8.45 2.15
C SER A 145 6.27 -9.34 0.96
N VAL A 146 6.16 -8.82 -0.27
CA VAL A 146 6.60 -9.51 -1.49
C VAL A 146 8.12 -9.74 -1.47
N MET A 147 8.91 -8.74 -1.06
CA MET A 147 10.37 -8.90 -0.95
C MET A 147 10.75 -10.00 0.05
N HIS A 148 10.08 -10.06 1.20
CA HIS A 148 10.29 -11.13 2.20
C HIS A 148 9.80 -12.50 1.74
N LYS A 149 8.69 -12.57 0.99
CA LYS A 149 8.17 -13.80 0.35
C LYS A 149 9.19 -14.40 -0.62
N ASN A 150 9.85 -13.53 -1.38
CA ASN A 150 10.76 -13.94 -2.44
C ASN A 150 12.20 -14.17 -1.96
N GLY A 151 12.57 -13.69 -0.77
CA GLY A 151 13.97 -13.71 -0.31
C GLY A 151 14.83 -12.71 -1.10
N GLU A 152 14.25 -11.57 -1.48
CA GLU A 152 14.95 -10.52 -2.25
C GLU A 152 15.93 -9.72 -1.37
N VAL A 153 15.77 -9.79 -0.04
CA VAL A 153 16.50 -8.99 0.97
C VAL A 153 17.15 -9.89 2.03
N GLY A 154 17.62 -11.06 1.61
CA GLY A 154 18.14 -12.13 2.45
C GLY A 154 17.32 -13.41 2.29
N GLU A 155 17.22 -14.21 3.34
CA GLU A 155 16.38 -15.42 3.31
C GLU A 155 14.88 -15.06 3.36
N LYS A 156 14.06 -16.01 2.90
CA LYS A 156 12.60 -15.88 3.01
C LYS A 156 12.22 -15.80 4.49
N ASP A 157 11.45 -14.76 4.83
CA ASP A 157 11.04 -14.49 6.21
C ASP A 157 9.51 -14.40 6.28
N GLU A 158 8.88 -15.52 6.60
CA GLU A 158 7.43 -15.63 6.65
C GLU A 158 6.81 -14.76 7.75
N ILE A 159 7.51 -14.57 8.87
CA ILE A 159 7.05 -13.75 9.99
C ILE A 159 7.00 -12.28 9.55
N LYS A 160 8.06 -11.78 8.92
CA LYS A 160 8.07 -10.40 8.38
C LYS A 160 7.10 -10.24 7.23
N ARG A 161 6.94 -11.26 6.37
CA ARG A 161 5.92 -11.24 5.31
C ARG A 161 4.53 -11.02 5.90
N VAL A 162 4.12 -11.84 6.86
CA VAL A 162 2.79 -11.74 7.50
C VAL A 162 2.62 -10.40 8.19
N TYR A 163 3.62 -9.93 8.94
CA TYR A 163 3.58 -8.61 9.56
C TYR A 163 3.27 -7.49 8.54
N HIS A 164 4.03 -7.44 7.45
CA HIS A 164 3.81 -6.43 6.41
C HIS A 164 2.49 -6.60 5.67
N LEU A 165 2.01 -7.83 5.48
CA LEU A 165 0.67 -8.09 4.93
C LEU A 165 -0.43 -7.59 5.86
N GLU A 166 -0.32 -7.80 7.17
CA GLU A 166 -1.29 -7.30 8.15
C GLU A 166 -1.37 -5.77 8.13
N GLU A 167 -0.24 -5.07 8.16
CA GLU A 167 -0.20 -3.60 8.07
C GLU A 167 -0.85 -3.11 6.76
N ALA A 168 -0.54 -3.76 5.64
CA ALA A 168 -1.14 -3.44 4.35
C ALA A 168 -2.66 -3.71 4.34
N ALA A 169 -3.10 -4.81 4.94
CA ALA A 169 -4.51 -5.21 5.03
C ALA A 169 -5.33 -4.27 5.93
N ILE A 170 -4.77 -3.85 7.06
CA ILE A 170 -5.35 -2.82 7.95
C ILE A 170 -5.52 -1.51 7.18
N GLY A 171 -4.52 -1.12 6.39
CA GLY A 171 -4.58 0.06 5.52
C GLY A 171 -5.44 -0.10 4.25
N GLY A 172 -6.20 -1.18 4.10
CA GLY A 172 -7.12 -1.37 2.98
C GLY A 172 -6.46 -1.79 1.67
N HIS A 173 -5.32 -2.48 1.70
CA HIS A 173 -4.71 -3.07 0.50
C HIS A 173 -5.43 -4.39 0.12
N PRO A 174 -6.12 -4.46 -1.04
CA PRO A 174 -6.94 -5.64 -1.37
C PRO A 174 -6.10 -6.90 -1.61
N GLU A 175 -4.99 -6.80 -2.34
CA GLU A 175 -4.14 -7.98 -2.59
C GLU A 175 -3.48 -8.51 -1.30
N ALA A 176 -3.25 -7.65 -0.30
CA ALA A 176 -2.73 -8.10 0.99
C ALA A 176 -3.78 -8.91 1.76
N ARG A 177 -5.07 -8.51 1.66
CA ARG A 177 -6.19 -9.27 2.21
C ARG A 177 -6.29 -10.66 1.57
N TYR A 178 -6.23 -10.72 0.24
CA TYR A 178 -6.26 -12.00 -0.47
C TYR A 178 -5.12 -12.92 -0.04
N GLU A 179 -3.88 -12.42 0.01
CA GLU A 179 -2.72 -13.21 0.44
C GLU A 179 -2.84 -13.68 1.90
N LEU A 180 -3.34 -12.87 2.83
CA LEU A 180 -3.62 -13.32 4.21
C LEU A 180 -4.69 -14.40 4.27
N GLY A 181 -5.74 -14.27 3.45
CA GLY A 181 -6.77 -15.30 3.36
C GLY A 181 -6.21 -16.64 2.85
N MET A 182 -5.32 -16.60 1.86
CA MET A 182 -4.60 -17.77 1.37
C MET A 182 -3.68 -18.39 2.43
N ILE A 183 -3.01 -17.56 3.24
CA ILE A 183 -2.17 -18.02 4.35
C ILE A 183 -3.01 -18.74 5.41
N GLU A 184 -4.09 -18.11 5.88
CA GLU A 184 -4.99 -18.70 6.87
C GLU A 184 -5.63 -19.99 6.34
N PHE A 185 -6.06 -20.02 5.08
CA PHE A 185 -6.59 -21.23 4.44
C PHE A 185 -5.55 -22.36 4.37
N GLY A 186 -4.29 -22.03 4.07
CA GLY A 186 -3.20 -23.00 3.98
C GLY A 186 -2.79 -23.62 5.32
N ILE A 187 -3.17 -23.03 6.45
CA ILE A 187 -2.88 -23.58 7.79
C ILE A 187 -3.81 -24.76 8.09
N GLY A 188 -5.09 -24.67 7.74
CA GLY A 188 -6.06 -25.74 7.99
C GLY A 188 -7.50 -25.25 8.13
N MET A 189 -8.44 -26.21 8.23
CA MET A 189 -9.88 -25.93 8.35
C MET A 189 -10.25 -25.10 9.59
N GLU A 190 -9.46 -25.18 10.65
CA GLU A 190 -9.63 -24.40 11.89
C GLU A 190 -9.39 -22.90 11.70
N ARG A 191 -8.75 -22.50 10.59
CA ARG A 191 -8.51 -21.10 10.22
C ARG A 191 -9.41 -20.61 9.09
N MET A 192 -10.32 -21.45 8.59
CA MET A 192 -11.19 -21.12 7.46
C MET A 192 -12.06 -19.88 7.71
N ASP A 193 -12.59 -19.72 8.92
CA ASP A 193 -13.38 -18.53 9.27
C ASP A 193 -12.58 -17.22 9.14
N ARG A 194 -11.28 -17.26 9.46
CA ARG A 194 -10.39 -16.10 9.31
C ARG A 194 -10.08 -15.85 7.83
N ALA A 195 -9.81 -16.91 7.07
CA ALA A 195 -9.59 -16.80 5.63
C ALA A 195 -10.79 -16.15 4.92
N ILE A 196 -12.00 -16.61 5.22
CA ILE A 196 -13.25 -16.04 4.68
C ILE A 196 -13.39 -14.57 5.05
N LYS A 197 -13.12 -14.18 6.30
CA LYS A 197 -13.17 -12.76 6.69
C LYS A 197 -12.19 -11.90 5.90
N HIS A 198 -10.97 -12.38 5.65
CA HIS A 198 -10.00 -11.67 4.81
C HIS A 198 -10.52 -11.45 3.39
N TRP A 199 -11.03 -12.51 2.75
CA TRP A 199 -11.58 -12.43 1.39
C TRP A 199 -12.82 -11.54 1.31
N MET A 200 -13.74 -11.63 2.28
CA MET A 200 -14.91 -10.74 2.34
C MET A 200 -14.51 -9.26 2.40
N ILE A 201 -13.52 -8.91 3.23
CA ILE A 201 -13.01 -7.53 3.30
C ILE A 201 -12.32 -7.13 1.99
N GLY A 202 -11.54 -8.03 1.39
CA GLY A 202 -10.88 -7.82 0.09
C GLY A 202 -11.87 -7.56 -1.04
N ALA A 203 -12.93 -8.36 -1.14
CA ALA A 203 -14.00 -8.22 -2.11
C ALA A 203 -14.72 -6.86 -1.98
N ASN A 204 -15.01 -6.43 -0.74
CA ASN A 204 -15.58 -5.11 -0.48
C ASN A 204 -14.68 -3.96 -0.92
N LEU A 205 -13.36 -4.16 -0.96
CA LEU A 205 -12.38 -3.18 -1.46
C LEU A 205 -12.20 -3.24 -2.99
N GLY A 206 -12.95 -4.10 -3.67
CA GLY A 206 -12.95 -4.24 -5.12
C GLY A 206 -11.87 -5.17 -5.68
N ASP A 207 -11.34 -6.09 -4.86
CA ASP A 207 -10.57 -7.23 -5.38
C ASP A 207 -11.49 -8.22 -6.08
N GLU A 208 -11.12 -8.64 -7.29
CA GLU A 208 -11.90 -9.59 -8.10
C GLU A 208 -11.42 -11.04 -7.89
N GLN A 209 -10.33 -11.26 -7.14
CA GLN A 209 -9.78 -12.59 -6.84
C GLN A 209 -10.25 -13.15 -5.49
N SER A 210 -10.79 -12.29 -4.62
CA SER A 210 -11.40 -12.63 -3.33
C SER A 210 -12.83 -13.15 -3.48
#